data_AF-A0A846CEI3-F1
#
_entry.id   AF-A0A846CEI3-F1
#
_cell.length_a   1.000
_cell.length_b   1.000
_cell.length_c   1.000
_cell.angle_alpha   90.00
_cell.angle_beta   90.00
_cell.angle_gamma   90.00
#
_symmetry.space_group_name_H-M   'P 1'
#
loop_
_entity.id
_entity.type
_entity.pdbx_description
1 polymer ?
#
loop_
_entity_poly.entity_id
_entity_poly.type
_entity_poly.pdbx_seq_one_letter_code
_entity_poly.pdbx_strand_id
1 'polypeptide(L)'
;LPISAKAVQQAVTKARNIYSNSVDDHQWIELAQVYRSKLTRNNDLHRSLLFNRCILEYRHSDDQGNIQLWRDVHPLLKSTKEFQAALKELQHFSV
;
A
#
# COMPACT_ATOMS: atom_id res chain seq x y z
N LEU A 1 -6.49 -24.35 21.54
CA LEU A 1 -7.11 -24.72 20.24
C LEU A 1 -6.41 -23.93 19.13
N PRO A 2 -6.11 -24.54 17.97
CA PRO A 2 -5.52 -23.83 16.84
C PRO A 2 -6.51 -22.83 16.23
N ILE A 3 -5.99 -21.75 15.65
CA ILE A 3 -6.79 -20.75 14.94
C ILE A 3 -7.33 -21.38 13.66
N SER A 4 -8.64 -21.31 13.43
CA SER A 4 -9.25 -21.87 12.22
C SER A 4 -8.98 -21.00 10.99
N ALA A 5 -8.91 -21.62 9.81
CA ALA A 5 -8.78 -20.89 8.54
C ALA A 5 -9.88 -19.83 8.35
N LYS A 6 -11.11 -20.12 8.79
CA LYS A 6 -12.22 -19.16 8.77
C LYS A 6 -11.93 -17.94 9.65
N ALA A 7 -11.41 -18.15 10.86
CA ALA A 7 -11.06 -17.05 11.76
C ALA A 7 -9.92 -16.20 11.19
N VAL A 8 -8.90 -16.82 10.58
CA VAL A 8 -7.83 -16.11 9.86
C VAL A 8 -8.41 -15.26 8.72
N GLN A 9 -9.27 -15.83 7.88
CA GLN A 9 -9.86 -15.11 6.75
C GLN A 9 -10.69 -13.91 7.23
N GLN A 10 -11.48 -14.07 8.29
CA GLN A 10 -12.26 -12.98 8.88
C GLN A 10 -11.35 -11.87 9.43
N ALA A 11 -10.27 -12.23 10.12
CA ALA A 11 -9.30 -11.27 10.63
C ALA A 11 -8.63 -10.48 9.49
N VAL A 12 -8.22 -11.17 8.42
CA VAL A 12 -7.64 -10.55 7.21
C VAL A 12 -8.63 -9.60 6.56
N THR A 13 -9.90 -10.00 6.40
CA THR A 13 -10.93 -9.14 5.82
C THR A 13 -11.19 -7.91 6.68
N LYS A 14 -11.31 -8.07 8.02
CA LYS A 14 -11.47 -6.93 8.93
C LYS A 14 -10.30 -5.97 8.84
N ALA A 15 -9.06 -6.49 8.86
CA ALA A 15 -7.86 -5.67 8.73
C ALA A 15 -7.82 -4.93 7.37
N ARG A 16 -8.15 -5.61 6.27
CA ARG A 16 -8.22 -4.97 4.94
C ARG A 16 -9.19 -3.80 4.94
N ASN A 17 -10.38 -3.99 5.50
CA ASN A 17 -11.42 -2.95 5.52
C ASN A 17 -10.98 -1.69 6.29
N ILE A 18 -10.18 -1.85 7.36
CA ILE A 18 -9.63 -0.71 8.10
C ILE A 18 -8.77 0.16 7.19
N TYR A 19 -7.89 -0.45 6.40
CA TYR A 19 -7.02 0.28 5.48
C TYR A 19 -7.77 0.80 4.25
N SER A 20 -8.70 0.01 3.67
CA SER A 20 -9.41 0.47 2.47
C SER A 20 -10.33 1.65 2.76
N ASN A 21 -10.95 1.68 3.94
CA ASN A 21 -11.88 2.75 4.33
C ASN A 21 -11.16 4.07 4.68
N SER A 22 -9.84 4.06 4.85
CA SER A 22 -9.04 5.27 5.10
C SER A 22 -8.39 5.85 3.84
N VAL A 23 -8.68 5.26 2.67
CA VAL A 23 -8.18 5.70 1.37
C VAL A 23 -9.32 6.38 0.62
N ASP A 24 -9.16 7.67 0.34
CA ASP A 24 -10.10 8.43 -0.50
C ASP A 24 -9.95 8.03 -1.98
N ASP A 25 -10.99 8.23 -2.78
CA ASP A 25 -11.04 7.77 -4.18
C ASP A 25 -9.82 8.19 -5.02
N HIS A 26 -9.39 9.45 -4.90
CA HIS A 26 -8.24 9.98 -5.63
C HIS A 26 -6.90 9.40 -5.17
N GLN A 27 -6.83 8.83 -3.96
CA GLN A 27 -5.60 8.29 -3.38
C GLN A 27 -5.25 6.90 -3.92
N TRP A 28 -6.20 6.17 -4.51
CA TRP A 28 -5.92 4.86 -5.10
C TRP A 28 -4.90 4.95 -6.25
N ILE A 29 -4.97 6.01 -7.06
CA ILE A 29 -4.01 6.27 -8.13
C ILE A 29 -2.63 6.58 -7.57
N GLU A 30 -2.55 7.38 -6.51
CA GLU A 30 -1.28 7.68 -5.83
C GLU A 30 -0.65 6.41 -5.23
N LEU A 31 -1.44 5.56 -4.58
CA LEU A 31 -0.97 4.25 -4.11
C LEU A 31 -0.42 3.40 -5.26
N ALA A 32 -1.10 3.36 -6.40
CA ALA A 32 -0.65 2.63 -7.57
C ALA A 32 0.67 3.20 -8.15
N GLN A 33 0.85 4.52 -8.13
CA GLN A 33 2.11 5.17 -8.53
C GLN A 33 3.26 4.83 -7.57
N VAL A 34 3.02 4.87 -6.26
CA VAL A 34 4.00 4.48 -5.23
C VAL A 34 4.37 3.01 -5.39
N TYR A 35 3.40 2.13 -5.64
CA TYR A 35 3.65 0.71 -5.89
C TYR A 35 4.58 0.48 -7.09
N ARG A 36 4.44 1.25 -8.18
CA ARG A 36 5.30 1.11 -9.37
C ARG A 36 6.67 1.74 -9.17
N SER A 37 6.71 2.97 -8.67
CA SER A 37 7.94 3.76 -8.59
C SER A 37 8.79 3.43 -7.37
N LYS A 38 8.17 2.91 -6.30
CA LYS A 38 8.74 2.80 -4.94
C LYS A 38 9.15 4.14 -4.32
N LEU A 39 8.74 5.25 -4.93
CA LEU A 39 9.01 6.62 -4.52
C LEU A 39 7.75 7.27 -3.96
N THR A 40 7.95 8.28 -3.12
CA THR A 40 6.87 9.10 -2.56
C THR A 40 7.27 10.56 -2.63
N ARG A 41 6.31 11.45 -2.83
CA ARG A 41 6.54 12.89 -2.78
C ARG A 41 6.44 13.39 -1.34
N ASN A 42 7.19 14.43 -0.98
CA ASN A 42 7.09 15.04 0.35
C ASN A 42 5.89 16.01 0.44
N ASN A 43 4.68 15.50 0.21
CA ASN A 43 3.44 16.26 0.28
C ASN A 43 2.49 15.72 1.35
N ASP A 44 1.47 16.51 1.71
CA ASP A 44 0.51 16.15 2.76
C ASP A 44 -0.23 14.85 2.46
N LEU A 45 -0.50 14.58 1.19
CA LEU A 45 -1.17 13.37 0.74
C LEU A 45 -0.37 12.11 1.11
N HIS A 46 0.92 12.08 0.78
CA HIS A 46 1.79 10.95 1.13
C HIS A 46 2.00 10.84 2.64
N ARG A 47 2.08 11.96 3.36
CA ARG A 47 2.16 11.97 4.83
C ARG A 47 0.92 11.32 5.45
N SER A 48 -0.27 11.65 4.93
CA SER A 48 -1.53 11.03 5.35
C SER A 48 -1.56 9.52 5.09
N LEU A 49 -1.13 9.09 3.89
CA LEU A 49 -1.10 7.68 3.53
C LEU A 49 -0.08 6.86 4.35
N LEU A 50 1.06 7.47 4.75
CA LEU A 50 2.00 6.86 5.70
C LEU A 50 1.39 6.77 7.11
N PHE A 51 0.73 7.84 7.58
CA PHE A 51 0.09 7.88 8.89
C PHE A 51 -0.99 6.80 9.03
N ASN A 52 -1.83 6.64 7.99
CA ASN A 52 -2.86 5.61 7.91
C ASN A 52 -2.31 4.21 7.59
N ARG A 53 -0.98 4.06 7.44
CA ARG A 53 -0.28 2.82 7.08
C ARG A 53 -0.75 2.20 5.77
N CYS A 54 -1.30 3.01 4.87
CA CYS A 54 -1.62 2.60 3.50
C CYS A 54 -0.36 2.51 2.65
N ILE A 55 0.65 3.33 2.97
CA ILE A 55 2.05 3.19 2.52
C ILE A 55 2.89 2.73 3.70
N LEU A 56 3.83 1.83 3.44
CA LEU A 56 4.85 1.38 4.38
C LEU A 56 6.23 1.85 3.90
N GLU A 57 7.06 2.32 4.83
CA GLU A 57 8.47 2.62 4.59
C GLU A 57 9.34 1.51 5.17
N TYR A 58 10.12 0.89 4.31
CA TYR A 58 11.09 -0.14 4.64
C TYR A 58 12.47 0.47 4.73
N ARG A 59 13.26 -0.02 5.69
CA ARG A 59 14.64 0.40 5.91
C ARG A 59 15.50 -0.84 6.01
N HIS A 60 16.61 -0.88 5.28
CA HIS A 60 17.65 -1.88 5.47
C HIS A 60 19.02 -1.22 5.35
N SER A 61 20.03 -1.81 6.00
CA SER A 61 21.41 -1.39 5.79
C SER A 61 22.01 -2.23 4.67
N ASP A 62 22.70 -1.60 3.73
CA ASP A 62 23.49 -2.32 2.74
C ASP A 62 24.84 -2.78 3.33
N ASP A 63 25.62 -3.52 2.54
CA ASP A 63 26.92 -4.07 2.95
C ASP A 63 27.96 -2.98 3.31
N GLN A 64 27.71 -1.72 2.94
CA GLN A 64 28.55 -0.57 3.26
C GLN A 64 28.07 0.17 4.51
N GLY A 65 26.97 -0.29 5.13
CA GLY A 65 26.36 0.34 6.29
C GLY A 65 25.46 1.54 5.96
N ASN A 66 25.17 1.81 4.68
CA ASN A 66 24.25 2.88 4.32
C ASN A 66 22.80 2.42 4.50
N ILE A 67 21.96 3.29 5.03
CA ILE A 67 20.52 3.02 5.17
C ILE A 67 19.83 3.27 3.84
N GLN A 68 19.29 2.20 3.26
CA GLN A 68 18.47 2.23 2.06
C GLN A 68 16.99 2.24 2.43
N LEU A 69 16.27 3.24 1.92
CA LEU A 69 14.84 3.45 2.15
C LEU A 69 14.06 3.16 0.87
N TRP A 70 13.00 2.37 0.99
CA TRP A 70 12.03 2.22 -0.09
C TRP A 70 10.63 2.09 0.48
N ARG A 71 9.62 2.38 -0.35
CA ARG A 71 8.23 2.41 0.08
C ARG A 71 7.38 1.49 -0.76
N ASP A 72 6.35 0.93 -0.15
CA ASP A 72 5.37 0.11 -0.85
C ASP A 72 3.98 0.29 -0.26
N VAL A 73 2.98 -0.12 -1.03
CA VAL A 73 1.59 -0.16 -0.58
C VAL A 73 1.40 -1.32 0.39
N HIS A 74 0.60 -1.09 1.42
CA HIS A 74 0.27 -2.12 2.41
C HIS A 74 -0.27 -3.40 1.71
N PRO A 75 0.25 -4.61 2.02
CA PRO A 75 -0.11 -5.83 1.29
C PRO A 75 -1.61 -6.12 1.20
N LEU A 76 -2.38 -5.78 2.24
CA LEU A 76 -3.83 -6.00 2.26
C LEU A 76 -4.59 -5.14 1.24
N LEU A 77 -4.05 -3.99 0.86
CA LEU A 77 -4.63 -3.12 -0.17
C LEU A 77 -4.35 -3.65 -1.57
N LYS A 78 -3.28 -4.43 -1.78
CA LYS A 78 -2.91 -4.94 -3.11
C LYS A 78 -4.00 -5.82 -3.73
N SER A 79 -4.82 -6.49 -2.92
CA SER A 79 -5.90 -7.34 -3.41
C SER A 79 -7.26 -6.64 -3.53
N THR A 80 -7.36 -5.34 -3.24
CA THR A 80 -8.64 -4.61 -3.33
C THR A 80 -8.99 -4.30 -4.78
N LYS A 81 -10.27 -4.16 -5.09
CA LYS A 81 -10.73 -3.93 -6.47
C LYS A 81 -10.31 -2.54 -6.95
N GLU A 82 -10.37 -1.57 -6.05
CA GLU A 82 -10.02 -0.16 -6.22
C GLU A 82 -8.55 -0.01 -6.59
N PHE A 83 -7.66 -0.68 -5.84
CA PHE A 83 -6.23 -0.67 -6.15
C PHE A 83 -5.92 -1.35 -7.49
N GLN A 84 -6.57 -2.49 -7.77
CA GLN A 84 -6.41 -3.17 -9.05
C GLN A 84 -6.93 -2.35 -10.23
N ALA A 85 -8.01 -1.59 -10.04
CA ALA A 85 -8.52 -0.65 -11.04
C ALA A 85 -7.50 0.48 -11.29
N ALA A 86 -6.99 1.11 -10.23
CA ALA A 86 -5.97 2.15 -10.32
C ALA A 86 -4.68 1.68 -11.01
N LEU A 87 -4.23 0.45 -10.73
CA LEU A 87 -3.08 -0.14 -11.41
C LEU A 87 -3.31 -0.33 -12.90
N LYS A 88 -4.50 -0.77 -13.31
CA LYS A 88 -4.87 -0.93 -14.72
C LYS A 88 -4.97 0.41 -15.42
N GLU A 89 -5.55 1.42 -14.77
CA GLU A 89 -5.65 2.76 -15.30
C GLU A 89 -4.26 3.32 -15.66
N LEU A 90 -3.28 3.24 -14.75
CA LEU A 90 -1.90 3.63 -15.02
C LEU A 90 -1.21 2.84 -16.15
N GLN A 91 -1.72 1.65 -16.49
CA GLN A 91 -1.19 0.80 -17.57
C GLN A 91 -1.69 1.29 -18.94
N HIS A 92 -2.92 1.81 -19.00
CA HIS A 92 -3.51 2.33 -20.24
C HIS A 92 -2.89 3.66 -20.69
N PHE A 93 -2.34 4.45 -19.76
CA PHE A 93 -1.66 5.72 -20.06
C PHE A 93 -0.20 5.57 -20.52
N SER A 94 0.32 4.34 -20.63
CA SER A 94 1.71 4.08 -21.06
C SER A 94 1.82 3.60 -22.52
N VAL A 95 0.81 3.87 -23.34
CA VAL A 95 0.78 3.56 -24.79
C VAL A 95 0.90 4.84 -25.61
#